data_AF-A0AAV3XVE8-F1
#
_entry.id   AF-A0AAV3XVE8-F1
#
_cell.length_a   1.000
_cell.length_b   1.000
_cell.length_c   1.000
_cell.angle_alpha   90.00
_cell.angle_beta   90.00
_cell.angle_gamma   90.00
#
_symmetry.space_group_name_H-M   'P 1'
#
loop_
_entity.id
_entity.type
_entity.pdbx_description
1 polymer ?
#
loop_
_entity_poly.entity_id
_entity_poly.type
_entity_poly.pdbx_seq_one_letter_code
_entity_poly.pdbx_strand_id
1 'polypeptide(L)'
;MSYFVKLVMATYQESTTKVRTVHGRTESFQIEVGLHQGSGLSPFLFAIVLDTISAEMREGLPKELLFADDLAVIAETEQDLQRRWIIWQKTMEAKGSESKHGKDRGNGQW
;
A
#
# COMPACT_ATOMS: atom_id res chain seq x y z
N MET A 1 -14.55 1.46 -17.23
CA MET A 1 -13.94 0.54 -16.26
C MET A 1 -14.08 -0.89 -16.76
N SER A 2 -12.99 -1.65 -16.90
CA SER A 2 -13.02 -3.02 -17.43
C SER A 2 -13.73 -3.98 -16.47
N TYR A 3 -14.29 -5.09 -16.98
CA TYR A 3 -14.91 -6.15 -16.17
C TYR A 3 -13.97 -6.68 -15.08
N PHE A 4 -12.68 -6.78 -15.39
CA PHE A 4 -11.66 -7.24 -14.46
C PHE A 4 -11.54 -6.33 -13.22
N VAL A 5 -11.51 -5.01 -13.41
CA VAL A 5 -11.44 -4.05 -12.28
C VAL A 5 -12.68 -4.18 -11.39
N LYS A 6 -13.87 -4.35 -11.97
CA LYS A 6 -15.10 -4.56 -11.19
C LYS A 6 -15.04 -5.85 -10.38
N LEU A 7 -14.53 -6.94 -10.95
CA LEU A 7 -14.39 -8.22 -10.26
C LEU A 7 -13.41 -8.11 -9.09
N VAL A 8 -12.26 -7.44 -9.29
CA VAL A 8 -11.31 -7.16 -8.21
C VAL A 8 -11.95 -6.28 -7.14
N MET A 9 -12.61 -5.18 -7.50
CA MET A 9 -13.29 -4.34 -6.50
C MET A 9 -14.35 -5.10 -5.69
N ALA A 10 -15.09 -6.01 -6.33
CA ALA A 10 -16.06 -6.86 -5.65
C ALA A 10 -15.43 -7.79 -4.60
N THR A 11 -14.14 -8.14 -4.73
CA THR A 11 -13.45 -8.90 -3.67
C THR A 11 -13.11 -8.06 -2.44
N TYR A 12 -13.15 -6.72 -2.54
CA TYR A 12 -12.82 -5.80 -1.44
C TYR A 12 -14.06 -5.10 -0.85
N GLN A 13 -15.17 -5.05 -1.59
CA GLN A 13 -16.42 -4.45 -1.12
C GLN A 13 -16.95 -5.18 0.12
N GLU A 14 -17.30 -4.40 1.15
CA GLU A 14 -17.91 -4.90 2.41
C GLU A 14 -17.09 -6.00 3.12
N SER A 15 -15.78 -6.07 2.85
CA SER A 15 -14.89 -7.04 3.48
C SER A 15 -14.80 -6.78 4.98
N THR A 16 -14.98 -7.84 5.79
CA THR A 16 -14.82 -7.79 7.25
C THR A 16 -13.81 -8.82 7.71
N THR A 17 -13.15 -8.54 8.82
CA THR A 17 -12.18 -9.46 9.41
C THR A 17 -12.37 -9.61 10.92
N LYS A 18 -11.87 -10.73 11.45
CA LYS A 18 -11.82 -11.05 12.88
C LYS A 18 -10.42 -11.52 13.22
N VAL A 19 -9.87 -11.06 14.34
CA VAL A 19 -8.56 -11.49 14.82
C VAL A 19 -8.73 -12.62 15.82
N ARG A 20 -7.96 -13.70 15.66
CA ARG A 20 -7.89 -14.78 16.65
C ARG A 20 -6.83 -14.43 17.69
N THR A 21 -7.25 -14.33 18.93
CA THR A 21 -6.40 -14.09 20.11
C THR A 21 -6.35 -15.33 21.01
N VAL A 22 -5.48 -15.31 22.02
CA VAL A 22 -5.43 -16.37 23.05
C VAL A 22 -6.73 -16.47 23.87
N HIS A 23 -7.53 -15.40 23.92
CA HIS A 23 -8.80 -15.33 24.65
C HIS A 23 -10.04 -15.61 23.77
N GLY A 24 -9.86 -15.89 22.48
CA GLY A 24 -10.97 -16.06 21.53
C GLY A 24 -10.84 -15.18 20.30
N ARG A 25 -11.91 -15.09 19.50
CA ARG A 25 -11.98 -14.22 18.31
C ARG A 25 -12.53 -12.85 18.69
N THR A 26 -12.03 -11.79 18.07
CA THR A 26 -12.62 -10.46 18.17
C THR A 26 -13.99 -10.39 17.49
N GLU A 27 -14.73 -9.32 17.76
CA GLU A 27 -15.83 -8.91 16.89
C GLU A 27 -15.34 -8.62 15.47
N SER A 28 -16.26 -8.71 14.50
CA SER A 28 -15.98 -8.33 13.12
C SER A 28 -15.83 -6.82 13.00
N PHE A 29 -14.82 -6.38 12.27
CA PHE A 29 -14.69 -4.99 11.84
C PHE A 29 -14.49 -4.92 10.32
N GLN A 30 -14.90 -3.81 9.71
CA GLN A 30 -14.76 -3.59 8.27
C GLN A 30 -13.32 -3.25 7.90
N ILE A 31 -12.84 -3.79 6.79
CA ILE A 31 -11.57 -3.41 6.17
C ILE A 31 -11.85 -2.29 5.18
N GLU A 32 -11.49 -1.06 5.54
CA GLU A 32 -11.65 0.10 4.66
C GLU A 32 -10.46 0.29 3.70
N VAL A 33 -9.27 -0.16 4.09
CA VAL A 33 -8.02 0.02 3.34
C VAL A 33 -7.12 -1.19 3.51
N GLY A 34 -6.26 -1.38 2.51
CA GLY A 34 -5.23 -2.44 2.53
C GLY A 34 -5.59 -3.66 1.68
N LEU A 35 -4.62 -4.56 1.56
CA LEU A 35 -4.73 -5.78 0.79
C LEU A 35 -5.09 -6.95 1.71
N HIS A 36 -5.83 -7.94 1.19
CA HIS A 36 -6.18 -9.13 1.96
C HIS A 36 -4.94 -10.00 2.22
N GLN A 37 -4.56 -10.15 3.49
CA GLN A 37 -3.44 -11.01 3.86
C GLN A 37 -3.74 -12.47 3.46
N GLY A 38 -2.81 -13.11 2.75
CA GLY A 38 -2.98 -14.49 2.26
C GLY A 38 -3.79 -14.62 0.97
N SER A 39 -4.25 -13.52 0.36
CA SER A 39 -4.85 -13.55 -0.98
C SER A 39 -3.78 -13.67 -2.06
N GLY A 40 -3.99 -14.58 -3.02
CA GLY A 40 -3.10 -14.73 -4.18
C GLY A 40 -3.12 -13.53 -5.14
N LEU A 41 -4.16 -12.69 -5.09
CA LEU A 41 -4.24 -11.47 -5.89
C LEU A 41 -3.48 -10.29 -5.25
N SER A 42 -3.30 -10.31 -3.94
CA SER A 42 -2.67 -9.19 -3.23
C SER A 42 -1.22 -8.91 -3.64
N PRO A 43 -0.34 -9.91 -3.83
CA PRO A 43 1.00 -9.66 -4.37
C PRO A 43 0.97 -8.97 -5.74
N PHE A 44 0.03 -9.34 -6.61
CA PHE A 44 -0.09 -8.74 -7.95
C PHE A 44 -0.60 -7.30 -7.89
N LEU A 45 -1.64 -7.03 -7.09
CA LEU A 45 -2.16 -5.68 -6.90
C LEU A 45 -1.11 -4.76 -6.26
N PHE A 46 -0.33 -5.30 -5.32
CA PHE A 46 0.77 -4.59 -4.71
C PHE A 46 1.86 -4.23 -5.73
N ALA A 47 2.22 -5.17 -6.60
CA ALA A 47 3.18 -4.92 -7.68
C ALA A 47 2.72 -3.82 -8.65
N ILE A 48 1.42 -3.76 -8.99
CA ILE A 48 0.86 -2.69 -9.83
C ILE A 48 0.99 -1.31 -9.16
N VAL A 49 0.67 -1.24 -7.86
CA VAL A 49 0.78 0.01 -7.09
C VAL A 49 2.24 0.45 -7.00
N LEU A 50 3.15 -0.48 -6.70
CA LEU A 50 4.58 -0.19 -6.67
C LEU A 50 5.13 0.22 -8.03
N ASP A 51 4.72 -0.44 -9.12
CA ASP A 51 5.16 -0.08 -10.47
C ASP A 51 4.75 1.36 -10.79
N THR A 52 3.50 1.73 -10.49
CA THR A 52 2.96 3.09 -10.66
C THR A 52 3.75 4.13 -9.85
N ILE A 53 4.04 3.85 -8.57
CA ILE A 53 4.83 4.76 -7.71
C ILE A 53 6.26 4.85 -8.24
N SER A 54 6.87 3.71 -8.61
CA SER A 54 8.25 3.67 -9.10
C SER A 54 8.40 4.39 -10.44
N ALA A 55 7.40 4.33 -11.32
CA ALA A 55 7.43 5.02 -12.61
C ALA A 55 7.51 6.54 -12.46
N GLU A 56 6.90 7.11 -11.41
CA GLU A 56 6.98 8.54 -11.11
C GLU A 56 8.34 8.95 -10.49
N MET A 57 9.11 7.98 -9.98
CA MET A 57 10.31 8.22 -9.16
C MET A 57 11.62 7.77 -9.80
N ARG A 58 11.58 6.92 -10.83
CA ARG A 58 12.78 6.39 -11.49
C ARG A 58 13.51 7.51 -12.24
N GLU A 59 14.72 7.83 -11.78
CA GLU A 59 15.64 8.77 -12.45
C GLU A 59 16.69 8.07 -13.35
N GLY A 60 16.59 6.75 -13.59
CA GLY A 60 17.50 6.00 -14.47
C GLY A 60 17.93 4.64 -13.92
N LEU A 61 19.17 4.21 -14.26
CA LEU A 61 19.87 2.95 -13.87
C LEU A 61 19.61 2.49 -12.42
N PRO A 62 19.84 1.21 -12.05
CA PRO A 62 19.29 0.58 -10.83
C PRO A 62 19.89 1.18 -9.55
N LYS A 63 19.33 2.33 -9.14
CA LYS A 63 19.63 3.00 -7.88
C LYS A 63 18.49 2.80 -6.87
N GLU A 64 17.44 2.10 -7.28
CA GLU A 64 16.35 1.63 -6.44
C GLU A 64 16.06 0.16 -6.76
N LEU A 65 15.92 -0.67 -5.72
CA LEU A 65 15.46 -2.05 -5.83
C LEU A 65 14.19 -2.19 -4.98
N LEU A 66 13.09 -2.56 -5.64
CA LEU A 66 11.82 -2.85 -4.99
C LEU A 66 11.56 -4.35 -5.06
N PHE A 67 11.30 -4.97 -3.91
CA PHE A 67 10.91 -6.37 -3.84
C PHE A 67 9.85 -6.57 -2.77
N ALA A 68 8.65 -6.98 -3.18
CA ALA A 68 7.49 -6.99 -2.28
C ALA A 68 7.47 -5.67 -1.49
N ASP A 69 7.20 -5.71 -0.19
CA ASP A 69 7.15 -4.55 0.69
C ASP A 69 8.50 -3.86 0.99
N ASP A 70 9.62 -4.40 0.50
CA ASP A 70 10.96 -3.84 0.74
C ASP A 70 11.42 -2.89 -0.38
N LEU A 71 11.94 -1.73 0.04
CA LEU A 71 12.63 -0.75 -0.80
C LEU A 71 14.09 -0.62 -0.36
N ALA A 72 15.01 -0.87 -1.28
CA ALA A 72 16.42 -0.54 -1.13
C ALA A 72 16.79 0.64 -2.04
N VAL A 73 17.35 1.69 -1.45
CA VAL A 73 17.86 2.87 -2.17
C VAL A 73 19.39 2.82 -2.16
N ILE A 74 20.02 2.98 -3.31
CA ILE A 74 21.47 2.91 -3.50
C ILE A 74 21.95 4.27 -4.00
N ALA A 75 23.00 4.80 -3.38
CA ALA A 75 23.66 6.03 -3.79
C ALA A 75 25.16 5.98 -3.51
N GLU A 76 25.92 6.81 -4.22
CA GLU A 76 27.39 6.90 -4.08
C GLU A 76 27.81 7.72 -2.86
N THR A 77 26.96 8.63 -2.39
CA THR A 77 27.21 9.49 -1.23
C THR A 77 26.07 9.40 -0.22
N GLU A 78 26.38 9.67 1.05
CA GLU A 78 25.37 9.72 2.12
C GLU A 78 24.35 10.84 1.87
N GLN A 79 24.79 11.99 1.37
CA GLN A 79 23.92 13.13 1.07
C GLN A 79 22.92 12.78 -0.03
N ASP A 80 23.36 12.08 -1.07
CA ASP A 80 22.48 11.61 -2.14
C ASP A 80 21.50 10.56 -1.64
N LEU A 81 21.95 9.65 -0.77
CA LEU A 81 21.09 8.64 -0.15
C LEU A 81 19.98 9.31 0.68
N GLN A 82 20.33 10.27 1.54
CA GLN A 82 19.37 11.01 2.36
C GLN A 82 18.37 11.80 1.50
N ARG A 83 18.86 12.47 0.45
CA ARG A 83 18.00 13.20 -0.49
C ARG A 83 16.98 12.25 -1.13
N ARG A 84 17.43 11.11 -1.65
CA ARG A 84 16.58 10.11 -2.31
C ARG A 84 15.56 9.52 -1.34
N TRP A 85 15.99 9.19 -0.12
CA TRP A 85 15.11 8.69 0.93
C TRP A 85 13.98 9.67 1.25
N ILE A 86 14.28 10.97 1.38
CA ILE A 86 13.28 12.01 1.63
C ILE A 86 12.27 12.11 0.48
N ILE A 87 12.71 11.98 -0.77
CA ILE A 87 11.82 11.99 -1.93
C ILE A 87 10.88 10.78 -1.87
N TRP A 88 11.42 9.58 -1.62
CA TRP A 88 10.62 8.35 -1.43
C TRP A 88 9.58 8.48 -0.35
N GLN A 89 9.97 8.98 0.82
CA GLN A 89 9.05 9.18 1.93
C GLN A 89 7.91 10.14 1.55
N LYS A 90 8.23 11.30 0.95
CA LYS A 90 7.22 12.30 0.56
C LYS A 90 6.26 11.77 -0.50
N THR A 91 6.77 11.08 -1.52
CA THR A 91 5.92 10.52 -2.59
C THR A 91 4.98 9.45 -2.04
N MET A 92 5.47 8.56 -1.18
CA MET A 92 4.64 7.53 -0.53
C MET A 92 3.58 8.15 0.39
N GLU A 93 3.92 9.17 1.17
CA GLU A 93 2.98 9.89 2.03
C GLU A 93 1.88 10.60 1.23
N ALA A 94 2.23 11.24 0.11
CA ALA A 94 1.27 11.91 -0.75
C ALA A 94 0.24 10.91 -1.32
N LYS A 95 0.72 9.81 -1.91
CA LYS A 95 -0.14 8.75 -2.49
C LYS A 95 -0.97 8.03 -1.43
N GLY A 96 -0.40 7.81 -0.24
CA GLY A 96 -1.13 7.24 0.90
C GLY A 96 -2.22 8.16 1.46
N SER A 97 -2.05 9.48 1.33
CA SER A 97 -3.01 10.49 1.83
C SER A 97 -4.17 10.75 0.87
N GLU A 98 -3.95 10.64 -0.45
CA GLU A 98 -5.03 10.65 -1.44
C GLU A 98 -6.06 9.54 -1.17
N SER A 99 -5.59 8.38 -0.69
CA SER A 99 -6.46 7.28 -0.28
C SER A 99 -7.27 7.56 1.01
N LYS A 100 -6.93 8.62 1.78
CA LYS A 100 -7.61 9.01 3.03
C LYS A 100 -8.57 10.19 2.88
N HIS A 101 -8.53 10.95 1.78
CA HIS A 101 -9.33 12.17 1.62
C HIS A 101 -10.82 11.92 1.29
N GLY A 102 -11.25 10.67 1.14
CA GLY A 102 -12.66 10.27 1.05
C GLY A 102 -13.34 10.05 2.41
N LYS A 103 -12.68 10.35 3.52
CA LYS A 103 -13.12 9.98 4.87
C LYS A 103 -13.83 11.15 5.56
N ASP A 104 -15.13 11.26 5.34
CA ASP A 104 -15.98 12.04 6.24
C ASP A 104 -16.03 11.32 7.60
N ARG A 105 -15.85 12.08 8.68
CA ARG A 105 -15.51 11.55 10.01
C ARG A 105 -16.71 10.86 10.67
N GLY A 106 -16.82 9.55 10.48
CA GLY A 106 -17.60 8.66 11.33
C GLY A 106 -16.84 8.32 12.61
N ASN A 107 -17.35 8.82 13.73
CA ASN A 107 -16.90 8.59 15.11
C ASN A 107 -16.74 7.09 15.44
N GLY A 108 -15.64 6.70 16.10
CA GLY A 108 -15.49 5.34 16.62
C GLY A 108 -14.09 5.04 17.15
N GLN A 109 -14.01 4.79 18.46
CA GLN A 109 -12.82 4.34 19.17
C GLN A 109 -12.39 2.94 18.74
N TRP A 110 -11.10 2.81 18.43
CA TRP A 110 -10.24 1.62 18.28
C TRP A 110 -10.77 0.42 17.49
#